data_AF-A0A2N2ND20-F1
#
_entry.id   AF-A0A2N2ND20-F1
#
_cell.length_a   1.000
_cell.length_b   1.000
_cell.length_c   1.000
_cell.angle_alpha   90.00
_cell.angle_beta   90.00
_cell.angle_gamma   90.00
#
_symmetry.space_group_name_H-M   'P 1'
#
loop_
_entity.id
_entity.type
_entity.pdbx_description
1 polymer ?
#
loop_
_entity_poly.entity_id
_entity_poly.type
_entity_poly.pdbx_seq_one_letter_code
_entity_poly.pdbx_strand_id
1 'polypeptide(L)'
;MTELNSNNPILEMRVAFTTSEYKRLVNFYCKGLGIEPAVIWNNGQDQALVLNMGNATLEIFDEGQAETIFALNSALELIKKSGGEIVESYSQDTQDEK
;
A
#
# COMPACT_ATOMS: atom_id res chain seq x y z
N MET A 1 -4.89 5.31 -30.34
CA MET A 1 -3.84 4.35 -29.98
C MET A 1 -2.63 5.17 -29.59
N THR A 2 -2.41 5.39 -28.30
CA THR A 2 -1.32 6.22 -27.79
C THR A 2 -0.04 5.39 -27.86
N GLU A 3 0.96 5.87 -28.61
CA GLU A 3 2.27 5.24 -28.68
C GLU A 3 2.90 5.20 -27.28
N LEU A 4 3.30 4.00 -26.84
CA LEU A 4 4.05 3.81 -25.61
C LEU A 4 5.48 4.30 -25.85
N ASN A 5 5.76 5.54 -25.44
CA ASN A 5 7.12 6.06 -25.42
C ASN A 5 8.00 5.15 -24.54
N SER A 6 8.96 4.47 -25.17
CA SER A 6 9.97 3.58 -24.57
C SER A 6 10.91 4.24 -23.53
N ASN A 7 10.63 5.47 -23.12
CA ASN A 7 11.46 6.28 -22.21
C ASN A 7 10.88 6.44 -20.80
N ASN A 8 9.75 5.79 -20.47
CA ASN A 8 9.29 5.68 -19.08
C ASN A 8 9.71 4.31 -18.53
N PRO A 9 10.79 4.21 -17.72
CA PRO A 9 11.22 2.93 -17.15
C PRO A 9 10.24 2.38 -16.11
N ILE A 10 9.31 3.20 -15.60
CA ILE A 10 8.32 2.79 -14.60
C ILE A 10 6.96 2.71 -15.27
N LEU A 11 6.43 1.49 -15.37
CA LEU A 11 5.12 1.21 -15.97
C LEU A 11 3.99 1.44 -14.96
N GLU A 12 4.22 1.05 -13.71
CA GLU A 12 3.29 1.20 -12.59
C GLU A 12 4.05 1.35 -11.28
N MET A 13 3.46 2.05 -10.30
CA MET A 13 4.00 2.17 -8.95
C MET A 13 2.95 1.77 -7.92
N ARG A 14 3.29 0.86 -7.02
CA ARG A 14 2.42 0.46 -5.91
C ARG A 14 3.10 0.74 -4.59
N VAL A 15 2.42 1.49 -3.73
CA VAL A 15 2.84 1.75 -2.37
C VAL A 15 1.77 1.18 -1.43
N ALA A 16 2.19 0.29 -0.54
CA ALA A 16 1.34 -0.30 0.47
C ALA A 16 1.98 -0.03 1.84
N PHE A 17 1.22 0.54 2.77
CA PHE A 17 1.71 0.72 4.13
C PHE A 17 0.64 0.50 5.19
N THR A 18 1.10 0.00 6.33
CA THR A 18 0.31 -0.15 7.55
C THR A 18 0.42 1.10 8.40
N THR A 19 -0.67 1.51 9.05
CA THR A 19 -0.70 2.71 9.88
C THR A 19 -1.75 2.62 10.98
N SER A 20 -1.41 3.11 12.17
CA SER A 20 -2.36 3.31 13.27
C SER A 20 -3.33 4.48 13.01
N GLU A 21 -2.98 5.38 12.08
CA GLU A 21 -3.71 6.61 11.77
C GLU A 21 -4.63 6.46 10.53
N TYR A 22 -5.18 5.27 10.32
CA TYR A 22 -5.96 4.92 9.12
C TYR A 22 -7.03 5.96 8.79
N LYS A 23 -7.92 6.26 9.75
CA LYS A 23 -9.03 7.20 9.56
C LYS A 23 -8.56 8.62 9.21
N ARG A 24 -7.42 9.05 9.77
CA ARG A 24 -6.82 10.36 9.46
C ARG A 24 -6.37 10.42 8.01
N LEU A 25 -5.73 9.37 7.52
CA LEU A 25 -5.28 9.28 6.13
C LEU A 25 -6.44 9.13 5.15
N VAL A 26 -7.47 8.34 5.48
CA VAL A 26 -8.72 8.29 4.69
C VAL A 26 -9.33 9.68 4.56
N ASN A 27 -9.45 10.43 5.67
CA ASN A 27 -9.96 11.80 5.60
C ASN A 27 -9.06 12.70 4.76
N PHE A 28 -7.74 12.60 4.90
CA PHE A 28 -6.80 13.41 4.12
C PHE A 28 -6.92 13.14 2.61
N TYR A 29 -6.81 11.88 2.18
CA TYR A 29 -6.82 11.55 0.75
C TYR A 29 -8.21 11.64 0.14
N CYS A 30 -9.24 11.10 0.79
CA CYS A 30 -10.57 11.05 0.19
C CYS A 30 -11.35 12.36 0.36
N LYS A 31 -11.34 12.96 1.55
CA LYS A 31 -12.09 14.21 1.78
C LYS A 31 -11.25 15.44 1.50
N GLY A 32 -9.97 15.42 1.86
CA GLY A 32 -9.06 16.56 1.65
C GLY A 32 -8.65 16.72 0.20
N LEU A 33 -8.31 15.63 -0.48
CA LEU A 33 -7.86 15.66 -1.88
C LEU A 33 -8.94 15.23 -2.88
N GLY A 34 -10.09 14.74 -2.41
CA GLY A 34 -11.19 14.31 -3.28
C GLY A 34 -10.94 13.01 -4.04
N ILE A 35 -9.96 12.19 -3.59
CA ILE A 35 -9.62 10.94 -4.28
C ILE A 35 -10.63 9.87 -3.87
N GLU A 36 -11.37 9.37 -4.85
CA GLU A 36 -12.35 8.32 -4.60
C GLU A 36 -11.65 6.97 -4.35
N PRO A 37 -12.10 6.22 -3.33
CA PRO A 37 -11.71 4.83 -3.13
C PRO A 37 -11.93 3.99 -4.38
N ALA A 38 -10.88 3.32 -4.86
CA ALA A 38 -11.02 2.31 -5.91
C ALA A 38 -11.56 0.99 -5.31
N VAL A 39 -11.08 0.63 -4.12
CA VAL A 39 -11.55 -0.53 -3.36
C VAL A 39 -11.52 -0.20 -1.87
N ILE A 40 -12.52 -0.67 -1.14
CA ILE A 40 -12.57 -0.64 0.33
C ILE A 40 -12.67 -2.07 0.81
N TRP A 41 -11.77 -2.47 1.70
CA TRP A 41 -11.84 -3.73 2.42
C TRP A 41 -12.20 -3.45 3.87
N ASN A 42 -13.20 -4.18 4.37
CA ASN A 42 -13.66 -4.02 5.74
C ASN A 42 -14.04 -5.41 6.27
N ASN A 43 -13.20 -5.92 7.16
CA ASN A 43 -13.36 -7.22 7.81
C ASN A 43 -13.74 -7.02 9.28
N GLY A 44 -14.85 -6.30 9.52
CA GLY A 44 -15.34 -6.04 10.87
C GLY A 44 -14.73 -4.78 11.46
N GLN A 45 -13.73 -4.92 12.33
CA GLN A 45 -12.99 -3.78 12.89
C GLN A 45 -11.79 -3.38 12.02
N ASP A 46 -11.33 -4.30 11.17
CA ASP A 46 -10.12 -4.16 10.37
C ASP A 46 -10.44 -3.57 9.00
N GLN A 47 -9.65 -2.59 8.58
CA GLN A 47 -9.95 -1.74 7.43
C GLN A 47 -8.73 -1.58 6.52
N ALA A 48 -9.01 -1.59 5.22
CA ALA A 48 -8.07 -1.13 4.21
C ALA A 48 -8.75 -0.37 3.08
N LEU A 49 -7.94 0.48 2.47
CA LEU A 49 -8.34 1.38 1.39
C LEU A 49 -7.32 1.28 0.27
N VAL A 50 -7.82 1.08 -0.96
CA VAL A 50 -7.02 1.17 -2.19
C VAL A 50 -7.45 2.41 -2.95
N LEU A 51 -6.48 3.25 -3.29
CA LEU A 51 -6.66 4.47 -4.08
C LEU A 51 -5.97 4.30 -5.43
N ASN A 52 -6.71 4.60 -6.49
CA ASN A 52 -6.15 4.74 -7.82
C ASN A 52 -5.66 6.18 -8.02
N MET A 53 -4.39 6.33 -8.39
CA MET A 53 -3.73 7.62 -8.62
C MET A 53 -3.16 7.72 -10.04
N GLY A 54 -3.85 7.12 -11.02
CA GLY A 54 -3.43 7.08 -12.42
C GLY A 54 -2.58 5.85 -12.72
N ASN A 55 -1.27 6.04 -12.93
CA ASN A 55 -0.31 4.93 -13.10
C ASN A 55 0.26 4.45 -11.75
N ALA A 56 -0.36 4.86 -10.65
CA ALA A 56 0.06 4.49 -9.31
C ALA A 56 -1.13 4.03 -8.46
N THR A 57 -0.84 3.13 -7.53
CA THR A 57 -1.81 2.61 -6.55
C THR A 57 -1.27 2.86 -5.15
N LEU A 58 -2.10 3.45 -4.30
CA LEU A 58 -1.80 3.59 -2.87
C LEU A 58 -2.74 2.68 -2.07
N GLU A 59 -2.16 1.87 -1.19
CA GLU A 59 -2.88 0.97 -0.30
C GLU A 59 -2.56 1.30 1.15
N ILE A 60 -3.62 1.52 1.92
CA ILE A 60 -3.54 1.92 3.32
C ILE A 60 -4.25 0.84 4.13
N PHE A 61 -3.54 0.27 5.09
CA PHE A 61 -4.05 -0.75 5.99
C PHE A 61 -4.00 -0.22 7.42
N ASP A 62 -5.04 -0.49 8.22
CA ASP A 62 -4.84 -0.48 9.66
C ASP A 62 -4.08 -1.73 10.13
N GLU A 63 -3.71 -1.77 11.40
CA GLU A 63 -2.87 -2.83 11.96
C GLU A 63 -3.54 -4.21 11.88
N GLY A 64 -4.83 -4.32 12.23
CA GLY A 64 -5.54 -5.60 12.20
C GLY A 64 -5.74 -6.13 10.77
N GLN A 65 -5.98 -5.24 9.80
CA GLN A 65 -6.07 -5.65 8.40
C GLN A 65 -4.70 -6.03 7.84
N ALA A 66 -3.63 -5.36 8.27
CA ALA A 66 -2.27 -5.72 7.88
C ALA A 66 -1.86 -7.10 8.42
N GLU A 67 -2.22 -7.43 9.66
CA GLU A 67 -2.01 -8.78 10.22
C GLU A 67 -2.79 -9.84 9.43
N THR A 68 -4.05 -9.54 9.09
CA THR A 68 -4.89 -10.42 8.26
C THR A 68 -4.27 -10.64 6.88
N ILE A 69 -3.82 -9.58 6.22
CA ILE A 69 -3.14 -9.66 4.91
C ILE A 69 -1.80 -10.40 5.02
N PHE A 70 -1.02 -10.16 6.07
CA PHE A 70 0.24 -10.85 6.31
C PHE A 70 0.03 -12.36 6.48
N ALA A 71 -0.99 -12.76 7.24
CA ALA A 71 -1.40 -14.15 7.38
C ALA A 71 -1.88 -14.77 6.05
N LEU A 72 -2.40 -13.94 5.14
CA LEU A 72 -2.86 -14.35 3.81
C LEU A 72 -1.77 -14.30 2.72
N ASN A 73 -0.59 -13.71 3.00
CA ASN A 73 0.18 -13.06 1.95
C ASN A 73 0.89 -14.00 0.97
N SER A 74 0.17 -14.23 -0.12
CA SER A 74 0.59 -14.58 -1.46
C SER A 74 0.86 -13.32 -2.32
N ALA A 75 0.64 -12.09 -1.82
CA ALA A 75 1.02 -10.86 -2.54
C ALA A 75 2.55 -10.68 -2.64
N LEU A 76 3.29 -11.19 -1.65
CA LEU A 76 4.74 -11.36 -1.71
C LEU A 76 5.18 -12.22 -2.91
N GLU A 77 4.39 -13.25 -3.26
CA GLU A 77 4.67 -14.12 -4.40
C GLU A 77 4.47 -13.41 -5.75
N LEU A 78 3.59 -12.40 -5.83
CA LEU A 78 3.37 -11.63 -7.06
C LEU A 78 4.47 -10.59 -7.31
N ILE A 79 5.00 -9.97 -6.25
CA ILE A 79 6.16 -9.08 -6.33
C ILE A 79 7.41 -9.86 -6.77
N LYS A 80 7.63 -11.05 -6.22
CA LYS A 80 8.70 -11.96 -6.68
C LYS A 80 8.52 -12.39 -8.14
N LYS A 81 7.29 -12.74 -8.54
CA LYS A 81 6.99 -13.21 -9.92
C LYS A 81 7.13 -12.13 -10.99
N SER A 82 6.99 -10.85 -10.63
CA SER A 82 7.18 -9.72 -11.54
C SER A 82 8.65 -9.27 -11.65
N GLY A 83 9.57 -9.93 -10.92
CA GLY A 83 10.99 -9.57 -10.89
C GLY A 83 11.31 -8.37 -9.99
N GLY A 84 10.36 -7.96 -9.14
CA GLY A 84 10.57 -6.95 -8.12
C GLY A 84 11.45 -7.48 -6.99
N GLU A 85 12.44 -6.69 -6.57
CA GLU A 85 13.28 -7.00 -5.41
C GLU A 85 12.61 -6.47 -4.14
N ILE A 86 12.41 -7.36 -3.16
CA ILE A 86 11.89 -6.99 -1.85
C ILE A 86 13.06 -6.52 -1.00
N VAL A 87 13.08 -5.23 -0.66
CA VAL A 87 14.03 -4.69 0.33
C VAL A 87 13.28 -4.51 1.65
N GLU A 88 13.27 -5.56 2.46
CA GLU A 88 12.85 -5.44 3.87
C GLU A 88 13.95 -4.69 4.64
N SER A 89 13.70 -3.42 4.96
CA SER A 89 14.51 -2.71 5.96
C SER A 89 13.74 -2.66 7.27
N TYR A 90 14.09 -3.55 8.19
CA TYR A 90 13.67 -3.40 9.59
C TYR A 90 14.48 -2.24 10.16
N SER A 91 13.81 -1.15 10.54
CA SER A 91 14.43 -0.18 11.44
C SER A 91 14.65 -0.91 12.75
N GLN A 92 15.90 -1.24 13.07
CA GLN A 92 16.25 -1.65 14.42
C GLN A 92 16.07 -0.41 15.29
N ASP A 93 14.94 -0.33 15.99
CA ASP A 93 14.85 0.55 17.15
C ASP A 93 15.96 0.12 18.10
N THR A 94 17.00 0.94 18.19
CA THR A 94 18.08 0.79 19.15
C THR A 94 17.47 0.91 20.54
N GLN A 95 17.13 -0.22 21.16
CA GLN A 95 17.07 -0.32 22.61
C GLN A 95 18.52 -0.26 23.12
N ASP A 96 19.07 0.93 23.20
CA ASP A 96 20.20 1.17 24.09
C ASP A 96 19.65 1.26 25.51
N GLU A 97 19.70 0.10 26.14
CA GLU A 97 19.56 -0.15 27.56
C GLU A 97 20.69 0.61 28.32
N LYS A 98 20.31 1.58 29.17
CA LYS A 98 20.97 1.78 30.47
C LYS A 98 20.15 2.63 31.43
#